data_AF-A0A376H595-F1
#
_entry.id   AF-A0A376H595-F1
#
_cell.length_a   1.000
_cell.length_b   1.000
_cell.length_c   1.000
_cell.angle_alpha   90.00
_cell.angle_beta   90.00
_cell.angle_gamma   90.00
#
_symmetry.space_group_name_H-M   'P 1'
#
loop_
_entity.id
_entity.type
_entity.pdbx_description
1 polymer ?
#
loop_
_entity_poly.entity_id
_entity_poly.type
_entity_poly.pdbx_seq_one_letter_code
_entity_poly.pdbx_strand_id
1 'polypeptide(L)'
;MISQFIDGLVHYHFLQNALITAVAIGVVTGVIGCFIILRGMSLMGDAISHAVLPGVALSYILGVNFFVGAIFFGVLASIIITYISNNSLIKSDTAIGITFSSFLALGVILIGVANSSTDLFHILFGNVLAVQDGDKWVTIAIALLVIALIMIFFRPLLITSFDPMMAKAFGMNVQVYHYLLMLLLTLVSVTAMQSVGTILIVALLVTPAATAYLFTKRLSHMMVIAGILGGASSVIGLFIGYTFNIAAGSSIVLTAAVLFVLGFLFSPKQQTSPAKRWLTTAMVSAAAVAGGFLIYQQAEQAATVDDKLNVVVTNSILADMTKNIAGDKINLHSIVPVGRDPHEYEPLAEDVQKATDADILFYNGLNLETGGNGWFTKLMNNANKKAGEDYFAVSDGVEVLYLSDDADHTKADPHAWLNLENGMIYARNIAQQLSKKDPANQEFYQENLEHYLQQLSELDQQAKDNFASIPEEKKLIVTSEGAFKYFSKAYDVPSAYIWEINTEEEGTPAQIKNLVDQLQASAVPSLFVESSVNTRPMQSVSRDSGIPIYGTVFTDSIAEPGQDGDSYYAMMKWNLETIYNGLRQ
;
A
#
# COMPACT_ATOMS: atom_id res chain seq x y z
N MET A 1 -9.85 15.77 19.97
CA MET A 1 -9.66 15.86 18.51
C MET A 1 -8.58 16.87 18.12
N ILE A 2 -8.82 18.19 18.08
CA ILE A 2 -7.78 19.16 17.65
C ILE A 2 -6.55 19.13 18.57
N SER A 3 -6.75 19.08 19.88
CA SER A 3 -5.63 18.96 20.85
C SER A 3 -4.81 17.69 20.64
N GLN A 4 -5.46 16.55 20.43
CA GLN A 4 -4.80 15.26 20.16
C GLN A 4 -4.00 15.29 18.85
N PHE A 5 -4.52 15.93 17.80
CA PHE A 5 -3.77 16.08 16.55
C PHE A 5 -2.54 16.99 16.70
N ILE A 6 -2.67 18.10 17.43
CA ILE A 6 -1.53 18.98 17.72
C ILE A 6 -0.50 18.25 18.58
N ASP A 7 -0.95 17.51 19.59
CA ASP A 7 -0.09 16.70 20.44
C ASP A 7 0.65 15.62 19.64
N GLY A 8 -0.07 14.92 18.75
CA GLY A 8 0.51 13.96 17.83
C GLY A 8 1.52 14.61 16.88
N LEU A 9 1.28 15.83 16.40
CA LEU A 9 2.25 16.55 15.56
C LEU A 9 3.54 16.90 16.29
N VAL A 10 3.47 17.12 17.61
CA VAL A 10 4.66 17.42 18.43
C VAL A 10 5.45 16.15 18.73
N HIS A 11 4.78 15.04 19.02
CA HIS A 11 5.41 13.81 19.49
C HIS A 11 5.79 12.83 18.38
N TYR A 12 5.04 12.79 17.27
CA TYR A 12 5.21 11.77 16.23
C TYR A 12 5.92 12.30 14.98
N HIS A 13 7.12 11.76 14.73
CA HIS A 13 7.95 12.10 13.56
C HIS A 13 7.27 11.78 12.23
N PHE A 14 6.57 10.64 12.14
CA PHE A 14 5.83 10.24 10.94
C PHE A 14 4.76 11.28 10.57
N LEU A 15 4.06 11.84 11.56
CA LEU A 15 2.98 12.79 11.32
C LEU A 15 3.53 14.15 10.87
N GLN A 16 4.71 14.53 11.37
CA GLN A 16 5.45 15.69 10.88
C GLN A 16 5.88 15.51 9.42
N ASN A 17 6.44 14.34 9.07
CA ASN A 17 6.85 14.02 7.71
C ASN A 17 5.67 14.01 6.74
N ALA A 18 4.57 13.36 7.14
CA ALA A 18 3.31 13.33 6.41
C ALA A 18 2.77 14.74 6.14
N LEU A 19 2.67 15.58 7.18
CA LEU A 19 2.13 16.93 7.08
C LEU A 19 2.97 17.82 6.15
N ILE A 20 4.28 17.87 6.37
CA ILE A 20 5.19 18.74 5.61
C ILE A 20 5.16 18.35 4.13
N THR A 21 5.26 17.05 3.84
CA THR A 21 5.28 16.52 2.47
C THR A 21 3.94 16.74 1.77
N ALA A 22 2.81 16.43 2.43
CA ALA A 22 1.48 16.63 1.86
C ALA A 22 1.17 18.11 1.59
N VAL A 23 1.62 19.02 2.47
CA VAL A 23 1.47 20.47 2.25
C VAL A 23 2.35 20.96 1.11
N ALA A 24 3.62 20.54 1.07
CA ALA A 24 4.54 20.91 -0.01
C ALA A 24 4.00 20.47 -1.38
N ILE A 25 3.52 19.22 -1.49
CA ILE A 25 2.89 18.67 -2.69
C ILE A 25 1.61 19.45 -3.02
N GLY A 26 0.71 19.66 -2.05
CA GLY A 26 -0.55 20.38 -2.26
C GLY A 26 -0.35 21.80 -2.77
N VAL A 27 0.66 22.52 -2.25
CA VAL A 27 0.99 23.87 -2.70
C VAL A 27 1.55 23.86 -4.13
N VAL A 28 2.57 23.05 -4.40
CA VAL A 28 3.23 23.06 -5.72
C VAL A 28 2.31 22.55 -6.84
N THR A 29 1.53 21.50 -6.58
CA THR A 29 0.54 20.96 -7.52
C THR A 29 -0.59 21.94 -7.76
N GLY A 30 -1.11 22.62 -6.73
CA GLY A 30 -2.10 23.68 -6.91
C GLY A 30 -1.59 24.83 -7.80
N VAL A 31 -0.32 25.21 -7.65
CA VAL A 31 0.32 26.27 -8.46
C VAL A 31 0.50 25.84 -9.92
N ILE A 32 1.09 24.66 -10.19
CA ILE A 32 1.23 24.14 -11.57
C ILE A 32 -0.14 23.91 -12.21
N GLY A 33 -1.06 23.35 -11.44
CA GLY A 33 -2.43 23.02 -11.85
C GLY A 33 -3.15 24.20 -12.50
N CYS A 34 -2.85 25.43 -12.07
CA CYS A 34 -3.41 26.63 -12.67
C CYS A 34 -3.07 26.78 -14.15
N PHE A 35 -1.82 26.51 -14.55
CA PHE A 35 -1.40 26.55 -15.95
C PHE A 35 -1.99 25.38 -16.75
N ILE A 36 -2.04 24.20 -16.13
CA ILE A 36 -2.55 22.98 -16.76
C ILE A 36 -4.04 23.12 -17.10
N ILE A 37 -4.85 23.63 -16.16
CA ILE A 37 -6.28 23.87 -16.39
C ILE A 37 -6.51 24.95 -17.45
N LEU A 38 -5.78 26.06 -17.40
CA LEU A 38 -5.96 27.14 -18.39
C LEU A 38 -5.60 26.71 -19.81
N ARG A 39 -4.69 25.74 -19.95
CA ARG A 39 -4.32 25.14 -21.24
C ARG A 39 -5.26 24.00 -21.66
N GLY A 40 -6.24 23.62 -20.83
CA GLY A 40 -7.16 22.52 -21.12
C GLY A 40 -6.50 21.14 -21.06
N MET A 41 -5.43 20.98 -20.26
CA MET A 41 -4.61 19.76 -20.22
C MET A 41 -4.76 19.00 -18.88
N SER A 42 -5.92 19.06 -18.22
CA SER A 42 -6.10 18.54 -16.84
C SER A 42 -5.75 17.05 -16.68
N LEU A 43 -5.92 16.23 -17.73
CA LEU A 43 -5.59 14.80 -17.72
C LEU A 43 -4.10 14.50 -17.90
N MET A 44 -3.28 15.51 -18.16
CA MET A 44 -1.86 15.33 -18.45
C MET A 44 -1.05 14.88 -17.23
N GLY A 45 -1.42 15.33 -16.02
CA GLY A 45 -0.77 14.89 -14.79
C GLY A 45 -0.96 13.40 -14.52
N ASP A 46 -2.18 12.91 -14.74
CA ASP A 46 -2.57 11.50 -14.62
C ASP A 46 -1.84 10.64 -15.66
N ALA A 47 -1.85 11.08 -16.92
CA ALA A 47 -1.14 10.38 -17.99
C ALA A 47 0.37 10.23 -17.69
N ILE A 48 1.00 11.28 -17.17
CA ILE A 48 2.43 11.25 -16.82
C ILE A 48 2.68 10.29 -15.66
N SER A 49 1.84 10.29 -14.62
CA SER A 49 2.06 9.44 -13.44
C SER A 49 1.99 7.94 -13.74
N HIS A 50 1.34 7.52 -14.82
CA HIS A 50 1.37 6.12 -15.26
C HIS A 50 2.36 5.87 -16.39
N ALA A 51 2.62 6.87 -17.25
CA ALA A 51 3.59 6.74 -18.31
C ALA A 51 5.04 6.66 -17.81
N VAL A 52 5.30 6.96 -16.53
CA VAL A 52 6.65 6.82 -15.95
C VAL A 52 7.02 5.36 -15.63
N LEU A 53 6.06 4.43 -15.60
CA LEU A 53 6.27 3.03 -15.18
C LEU A 53 7.36 2.28 -15.97
N PRO A 54 7.44 2.33 -17.32
CA PRO A 54 8.56 1.73 -18.05
C PRO A 54 9.92 2.25 -17.60
N GLY A 55 9.98 3.54 -17.22
CA GLY A 55 11.21 4.16 -16.75
C GLY A 55 11.64 3.65 -15.38
N VAL A 56 10.68 3.41 -14.48
CA VAL A 56 10.93 2.77 -13.18
C VAL A 56 11.43 1.34 -13.39
N ALA A 57 10.74 0.56 -14.23
CA ALA A 57 11.10 -0.83 -14.52
C ALA A 57 12.49 -0.97 -15.17
N LEU A 58 12.79 -0.16 -16.19
CA LEU A 58 14.12 -0.18 -16.82
C LEU A 58 15.21 0.29 -15.86
N SER A 59 14.91 1.22 -14.96
CA SER A 59 15.89 1.66 -13.97
C SER A 59 16.28 0.53 -13.03
N TYR A 60 15.29 -0.28 -12.61
CA TYR A 60 15.52 -1.49 -11.84
C TYR A 60 16.46 -2.47 -12.58
N ILE A 61 16.10 -2.82 -13.82
CA ILE A 61 16.83 -3.79 -14.65
C ILE A 61 18.29 -3.34 -14.87
N LEU A 62 18.51 -2.03 -15.04
CA LEU A 62 19.82 -1.45 -15.30
C LEU A 62 20.61 -1.08 -14.01
N GLY A 63 20.02 -1.24 -12.83
CA GLY A 63 20.62 -0.84 -11.56
C GLY A 63 20.87 0.67 -11.43
N VAL A 64 20.08 1.50 -12.12
CA VAL A 64 20.15 2.97 -12.02
C VAL A 64 19.05 3.52 -11.13
N ASN A 65 19.19 4.77 -10.69
CA ASN A 65 18.18 5.38 -9.82
C ASN A 65 16.82 5.52 -10.54
N PHE A 66 15.77 4.92 -9.98
CA PHE A 66 14.40 4.94 -10.50
C PHE A 66 13.86 6.33 -10.83
N PHE A 67 14.26 7.35 -10.06
CA PHE A 67 13.86 8.72 -10.27
C PHE A 67 14.32 9.25 -11.64
N VAL A 68 15.50 8.82 -12.10
CA VAL A 68 16.07 9.23 -13.39
C VAL A 68 15.27 8.62 -14.54
N GLY A 69 14.98 7.32 -14.48
CA GLY A 69 14.18 6.66 -15.52
C GLY A 69 12.74 7.17 -15.55
N ALA A 70 12.13 7.42 -14.39
CA ALA A 70 10.79 7.98 -14.29
C ALA A 70 10.72 9.38 -14.95
N ILE A 71 11.66 10.29 -14.66
CA ILE A 71 11.70 11.61 -15.31
C ILE A 71 11.87 11.48 -16.82
N PHE A 72 12.81 10.64 -17.26
CA PHE A 72 13.08 10.44 -18.68
C PHE A 72 11.81 9.99 -19.41
N PHE A 73 11.13 8.96 -18.91
CA PHE A 73 9.90 8.44 -19.51
C PHE A 73 8.72 9.40 -19.39
N GLY A 74 8.58 10.13 -18.29
CA GLY A 74 7.53 11.15 -18.15
C GLY A 74 7.71 12.31 -19.15
N VAL A 75 8.94 12.77 -19.37
CA VAL A 75 9.24 13.79 -20.40
C VAL A 75 9.03 13.21 -21.80
N LEU A 76 9.49 11.98 -22.05
CA LEU A 76 9.29 11.29 -23.34
C LEU A 76 7.81 11.14 -23.68
N ALA A 77 6.99 10.71 -22.72
CA ALA A 77 5.55 10.59 -22.88
C ALA A 77 4.91 11.95 -23.23
N SER A 78 5.29 13.01 -22.52
CA SER A 78 4.83 14.37 -22.82
C SER A 78 5.21 14.83 -24.24
N ILE A 79 6.44 14.54 -24.69
CA ILE A 79 6.89 14.84 -26.06
C ILE A 79 6.04 14.09 -27.09
N ILE A 80 5.80 12.80 -26.88
CA ILE A 80 5.00 11.97 -27.80
C ILE A 80 3.55 12.48 -27.87
N ILE A 81 2.92 12.73 -26.71
CA ILE A 81 1.55 13.26 -26.65
C ILE A 81 1.45 14.58 -27.42
N THR A 82 2.39 15.49 -27.17
CA THR A 82 2.44 16.80 -27.81
C THR A 82 2.68 16.69 -29.32
N TYR A 83 3.57 15.79 -29.74
CA TYR A 83 3.86 15.54 -31.15
C TYR A 83 2.62 14.99 -31.88
N ILE A 84 1.97 13.97 -31.33
CA ILE A 84 0.75 13.40 -31.91
C ILE A 84 -0.35 14.46 -31.99
N SER A 85 -0.56 15.23 -30.91
CA SER A 85 -1.61 16.25 -30.87
C SER A 85 -1.37 17.42 -31.83
N ASN A 86 -0.12 17.76 -32.14
CA ASN A 86 0.20 18.91 -33.02
C ASN A 86 0.39 18.51 -34.48
N ASN A 87 0.75 17.26 -34.75
CA ASN A 87 1.10 16.79 -36.09
C ASN A 87 0.07 15.81 -36.68
N SER A 88 -1.09 15.66 -36.05
CA SER A 88 -2.18 14.80 -36.54
C SER A 88 -3.55 15.45 -36.34
N LEU A 89 -4.60 14.79 -36.86
CA LEU A 89 -5.99 15.18 -36.64
C LEU A 89 -6.55 14.69 -35.29
N ILE A 90 -5.73 13.97 -34.51
CA ILE A 90 -6.12 13.35 -33.25
C ILE A 90 -6.19 14.43 -32.17
N LYS A 91 -7.30 14.44 -31.41
CA LYS A 91 -7.48 15.35 -30.28
C LYS A 91 -6.48 15.04 -29.16
N SER A 92 -6.08 16.06 -28.40
CA SER A 92 -5.11 15.92 -27.30
C SER A 92 -5.50 14.84 -26.29
N ASP A 93 -6.79 14.75 -25.91
CA ASP A 93 -7.28 13.71 -24.99
C ASP A 93 -7.09 12.29 -25.54
N THR A 94 -7.27 12.11 -26.85
CA THR A 94 -7.04 10.82 -27.51
C THR A 94 -5.54 10.50 -27.61
N ALA A 95 -4.69 11.49 -27.90
CA ALA A 95 -3.24 11.33 -27.91
C ALA A 95 -2.70 10.96 -26.52
N ILE A 96 -3.27 11.57 -25.47
CA ILE A 96 -3.03 11.21 -24.08
C ILE A 96 -3.39 9.74 -23.85
N GLY A 97 -4.63 9.34 -24.15
CA GLY A 97 -5.10 7.97 -23.91
C GLY A 97 -4.30 6.88 -24.63
N ILE A 98 -3.87 7.12 -25.87
CA ILE A 98 -3.02 6.20 -26.64
C ILE A 98 -1.65 6.06 -25.96
N THR A 99 -0.97 7.18 -25.70
CA THR A 99 0.39 7.17 -25.13
C THR A 99 0.42 6.58 -23.73
N PHE A 100 -0.54 6.99 -22.89
CA PHE A 100 -0.78 6.46 -21.55
C PHE A 100 -0.92 4.93 -21.56
N SER A 101 -1.84 4.40 -22.37
CA SER A 101 -2.13 2.97 -22.39
C SER A 101 -0.94 2.16 -22.90
N SER A 102 -0.22 2.67 -23.91
CA SER A 102 0.98 2.01 -24.44
C SER A 102 2.13 2.00 -23.43
N PHE A 103 2.38 3.10 -22.73
CA PHE A 103 3.46 3.17 -21.74
C PHE A 103 3.11 2.37 -20.48
N LEU A 104 1.86 2.40 -20.02
CA LEU A 104 1.40 1.54 -18.93
C LEU A 104 1.60 0.05 -19.28
N ALA A 105 1.15 -0.38 -20.46
CA ALA A 105 1.31 -1.78 -20.90
C ALA A 105 2.80 -2.18 -21.04
N LEU A 106 3.63 -1.30 -21.60
CA LEU A 106 5.08 -1.53 -21.66
C LEU A 106 5.70 -1.62 -20.26
N GLY A 107 5.25 -0.79 -19.32
CA GLY A 107 5.72 -0.78 -17.95
C GLY A 107 5.40 -2.10 -17.24
N VAL A 108 4.16 -2.57 -17.35
CA VAL A 108 3.72 -3.86 -16.79
C VAL A 108 4.55 -5.01 -17.37
N ILE A 109 4.75 -5.07 -18.70
CA ILE A 109 5.59 -6.11 -19.33
C ILE A 109 7.02 -6.07 -18.79
N LEU A 110 7.61 -4.89 -18.64
CA LEU A 110 8.99 -4.75 -18.14
C LEU A 110 9.11 -5.13 -16.66
N ILE A 111 8.10 -4.83 -15.84
CA ILE A 111 8.05 -5.26 -14.43
C ILE A 111 7.94 -6.77 -14.34
N GLY A 112 7.06 -7.40 -15.13
CA GLY A 112 6.92 -8.85 -15.18
C GLY A 112 8.22 -9.55 -15.61
N VAL A 113 8.96 -8.99 -16.58
CA VAL A 113 10.28 -9.53 -16.97
C VAL A 113 11.35 -9.30 -15.90
N ALA A 114 11.21 -8.26 -15.08
CA ALA A 114 12.18 -7.92 -14.05
C ALA A 114 12.09 -8.81 -12.80
N ASN A 115 11.10 -9.73 -12.70
CA ASN A 115 10.78 -10.49 -11.48
C ASN A 115 10.77 -9.59 -10.23
N SER A 116 10.26 -8.36 -10.40
CA SER A 116 10.30 -7.31 -9.39
C SER A 116 8.92 -7.20 -8.76
N SER A 117 8.89 -7.30 -7.44
CA SER A 117 7.72 -7.26 -6.55
C SER A 117 7.11 -5.86 -6.41
N THR A 118 7.11 -5.04 -7.47
CA THR A 118 6.49 -3.71 -7.39
C THR A 118 5.00 -3.85 -7.67
N ASP A 119 4.20 -4.00 -6.62
CA ASP A 119 2.76 -3.92 -6.74
C ASP A 119 2.36 -2.52 -7.26
N LEU A 120 1.67 -2.51 -8.40
CA LEU A 120 1.12 -1.31 -9.01
C LEU A 120 0.16 -0.60 -8.04
N PHE A 121 -0.47 -1.33 -7.12
CA PHE A 121 -1.40 -0.79 -6.14
C PHE A 121 -0.76 0.28 -5.25
N HIS A 122 0.45 0.04 -4.73
CA HIS A 122 1.16 1.04 -3.92
C HIS A 122 1.53 2.28 -4.74
N ILE A 123 1.81 2.16 -6.04
CA ILE A 123 2.05 3.33 -6.90
C ILE A 123 0.76 4.16 -7.04
N LEU A 124 -0.40 3.51 -7.15
CA LEU A 124 -1.69 4.16 -7.32
C LEU A 124 -2.13 4.95 -6.08
N PHE A 125 -2.08 4.30 -4.92
CA PHE A 125 -2.65 4.83 -3.68
C PHE A 125 -1.63 5.56 -2.81
N GLY A 126 -0.38 5.09 -2.80
CA GLY A 126 0.69 5.59 -1.93
C GLY A 126 0.35 5.50 -0.44
N ASN A 127 1.32 5.85 0.42
CA ASN A 127 1.06 6.01 1.85
C ASN A 127 1.74 7.28 2.38
N VAL A 128 0.94 8.33 2.58
CA VAL A 128 1.41 9.63 3.10
C VAL A 128 2.08 9.50 4.47
N LEU A 129 1.64 8.54 5.30
CA LEU A 129 2.16 8.31 6.65
C LEU A 129 3.52 7.58 6.64
N ALA A 130 3.85 6.88 5.55
CA ALA A 130 5.09 6.12 5.39
C ALA A 130 6.25 6.94 4.78
N VAL A 131 6.03 8.22 4.46
CA VAL A 131 7.03 9.13 3.89
C VAL A 131 8.26 9.20 4.79
N GLN A 132 9.44 8.92 4.22
CA GLN A 132 10.71 8.97 4.94
C GLN A 132 11.33 10.38 4.91
N ASP A 133 12.33 10.62 5.75
CA ASP A 133 13.05 11.90 5.78
C ASP A 133 13.67 12.28 4.43
N GLY A 134 14.24 11.30 3.73
CA GLY A 134 14.79 11.49 2.38
C GLY A 134 13.73 12.01 1.41
N ASP A 135 12.57 11.36 1.37
CA ASP A 135 11.45 11.72 0.49
C ASP A 135 10.91 13.11 0.80
N LYS A 136 10.79 13.44 2.09
CA LYS A 136 10.39 14.78 2.56
C LYS A 136 11.33 15.86 2.03
N TRP A 137 12.64 15.70 2.21
CA TRP A 137 13.61 16.72 1.79
C TRP A 137 13.69 16.86 0.26
N VAL A 138 13.63 15.74 -0.47
CA VAL A 138 13.57 15.75 -1.94
C VAL A 138 12.31 16.48 -2.41
N THR A 139 11.16 16.19 -1.80
CA THR A 139 9.89 16.84 -2.11
C THR A 139 9.94 18.34 -1.86
N ILE A 140 10.48 18.78 -0.72
CA ILE A 140 10.63 20.21 -0.41
C ILE A 140 11.55 20.89 -1.44
N ALA A 141 12.71 20.28 -1.74
CA ALA A 141 13.67 20.83 -2.69
C ALA A 141 13.05 21.02 -4.08
N ILE A 142 12.31 20.02 -4.56
CA ILE A 142 11.64 20.06 -5.87
C ILE A 142 10.48 21.04 -5.86
N ALA A 143 9.67 21.08 -4.80
CA ALA A 143 8.59 22.05 -4.68
C ALA A 143 9.11 23.49 -4.73
N LEU A 144 10.19 23.79 -4.00
CA LEU A 144 10.82 25.11 -4.02
C LEU A 144 11.44 25.43 -5.38
N LEU A 145 12.16 24.48 -6.00
CA LEU A 145 12.75 24.64 -7.32
C LEU A 145 11.67 24.96 -8.37
N VAL A 146 10.57 24.20 -8.37
CA VAL A 146 9.48 24.37 -9.32
C VAL A 146 8.77 25.70 -9.13
N ILE A 147 8.45 26.08 -7.89
CA ILE A 147 7.83 27.38 -7.59
C ILE A 147 8.78 28.52 -8.01
N ALA A 148 10.07 28.41 -7.72
CA ALA A 148 11.08 29.39 -8.15
C ALA A 148 11.15 29.53 -9.68
N LEU A 149 11.20 28.42 -10.42
CA LEU A 149 11.21 28.43 -11.88
C LEU A 149 9.92 29.02 -12.45
N ILE A 150 8.75 28.70 -11.88
CA ILE A 150 7.48 29.30 -12.29
C ILE A 150 7.49 30.82 -12.03
N MET A 151 8.04 31.28 -10.91
CA MET A 151 8.16 32.72 -10.63
C MET A 151 9.12 33.43 -11.59
N ILE A 152 10.28 32.84 -11.86
CA ILE A 152 11.29 33.37 -12.79
C ILE A 152 10.71 33.47 -14.21
N PHE A 153 10.05 32.40 -14.68
CA PHE A 153 9.48 32.31 -16.01
C PHE A 153 7.98 32.69 -16.05
N PHE A 154 7.48 33.41 -15.05
CA PHE A 154 6.05 33.71 -14.93
C PHE A 154 5.50 34.46 -16.14
N ARG A 155 6.21 35.50 -16.62
CA ARG A 155 5.76 36.31 -17.77
C ARG A 155 5.70 35.48 -19.06
N PRO A 156 6.75 34.75 -19.47
CA PRO A 156 6.65 33.86 -20.62
C PRO A 156 5.57 32.78 -20.49
N LEU A 157 5.48 32.11 -19.33
CA LEU A 157 4.47 31.07 -19.09
C LEU A 157 3.04 31.64 -19.15
N LEU A 158 2.82 32.84 -18.62
CA LEU A 158 1.55 33.56 -18.72
C LEU A 158 1.17 33.80 -20.18
N ILE A 159 2.04 34.48 -20.94
CA ILE A 159 1.70 34.90 -22.31
C ILE A 159 1.49 33.68 -23.21
N THR A 160 2.37 32.68 -23.12
CA THR A 160 2.27 31.45 -23.91
C THR A 160 1.05 30.58 -23.56
N SER A 161 0.50 30.73 -22.35
CA SER A 161 -0.71 29.97 -21.95
C SER A 161 -2.01 30.63 -22.39
N PHE A 162 -2.04 31.97 -22.49
CA PHE A 162 -3.25 32.71 -22.89
C PHE A 162 -3.30 32.99 -24.39
N ASP A 163 -2.16 33.36 -25.00
CA ASP A 163 -2.10 33.67 -26.43
C ASP A 163 -0.74 33.24 -27.03
N PRO A 164 -0.67 31.99 -27.54
CA PRO A 164 0.52 31.49 -28.21
C PRO A 164 0.90 32.27 -29.48
N MET A 165 -0.06 32.89 -30.17
CA MET A 165 0.20 33.62 -31.42
C MET A 165 0.83 34.98 -31.13
N MET A 166 0.29 35.70 -30.13
CA MET A 166 0.89 36.91 -29.60
C MET A 166 2.29 36.64 -29.03
N ALA A 167 2.47 35.50 -28.34
CA ALA A 167 3.77 35.10 -27.84
C ALA A 167 4.83 34.99 -28.96
N LYS A 168 4.46 34.34 -30.08
CA LYS A 168 5.33 34.23 -31.27
C LYS A 168 5.61 35.60 -31.88
N ALA A 169 4.63 36.49 -31.94
CA ALA A 169 4.80 37.85 -32.45
C ALA A 169 5.78 38.68 -31.61
N PHE A 170 5.83 38.46 -30.29
CA PHE A 170 6.83 39.03 -29.39
C PHE A 170 8.22 38.35 -29.47
N GLY A 171 8.41 37.40 -30.39
CA GLY A 171 9.69 36.68 -30.56
C GLY A 171 9.94 35.58 -29.54
N MET A 172 8.94 35.19 -28.73
CA MET A 172 9.11 34.10 -27.77
C MET A 172 9.01 32.73 -28.44
N ASN A 173 9.90 31.81 -28.03
CA ASN A 173 9.81 30.41 -28.44
C ASN A 173 8.77 29.67 -27.59
N VAL A 174 7.52 29.59 -28.10
CA VAL A 174 6.40 28.93 -27.42
C VAL A 174 6.70 27.48 -27.06
N GLN A 175 7.44 26.75 -27.91
CA GLN A 175 7.74 25.34 -27.69
C GLN A 175 8.62 25.14 -26.45
N VAL A 176 9.62 26.01 -26.25
CA VAL A 176 10.49 25.95 -25.06
C VAL A 176 9.69 26.08 -23.78
N TYR A 177 8.75 27.03 -23.72
CA TYR A 177 7.92 27.23 -22.52
C TYR A 177 6.83 26.17 -22.35
N HIS A 178 6.39 25.54 -23.44
CA HIS A 178 5.56 24.36 -23.35
C HIS A 178 6.31 23.20 -22.69
N TYR A 179 7.47 22.82 -23.22
CA TYR A 179 8.27 21.72 -22.66
C TYR A 179 8.85 22.02 -21.28
N LEU A 180 9.12 23.29 -20.96
CA LEU A 180 9.46 23.69 -19.60
C LEU A 180 8.31 23.37 -18.63
N LEU A 181 7.07 23.73 -18.97
CA LEU A 181 5.91 23.41 -18.13
C LEU A 181 5.72 21.90 -17.99
N MET A 182 5.96 21.15 -19.07
CA MET A 182 5.87 19.68 -19.06
C MET A 182 6.93 19.06 -18.16
N LEU A 183 8.17 19.54 -18.24
CA LEU A 183 9.26 19.10 -17.37
C LEU A 183 8.93 19.39 -15.89
N LEU A 184 8.43 20.59 -15.58
CA LEU A 184 8.03 20.95 -14.22
C LEU A 184 6.88 20.07 -13.70
N LEU A 185 5.88 19.81 -14.55
CA LEU A 185 4.79 18.89 -14.23
C LEU A 185 5.34 17.48 -13.96
N THR A 186 6.21 16.95 -14.83
CA THR A 186 6.82 15.63 -14.66
C THR A 186 7.64 15.55 -13.37
N LEU A 187 8.45 16.56 -13.05
CA LEU A 187 9.23 16.58 -11.81
C LEU A 187 8.33 16.48 -10.58
N VAL A 188 7.25 17.26 -10.54
CA VAL A 188 6.30 17.22 -9.42
C VAL A 188 5.53 15.92 -9.38
N SER A 189 5.01 15.45 -10.51
CA SER A 189 4.25 14.19 -10.58
C SER A 189 5.09 12.99 -10.16
N VAL A 190 6.33 12.86 -10.63
CA VAL A 190 7.22 11.74 -10.29
C VAL A 190 7.59 11.76 -8.81
N THR A 191 7.97 12.92 -8.29
CA THR A 191 8.37 13.06 -6.87
C THR A 191 7.19 12.75 -5.95
N ALA A 192 6.03 13.34 -6.22
CA ALA A 192 4.87 13.15 -5.38
C ALA A 192 4.31 11.72 -5.49
N MET A 193 4.46 11.04 -6.65
CA MET A 193 3.94 9.69 -6.85
C MET A 193 4.62 8.70 -5.92
N GLN A 194 5.94 8.82 -5.77
CA GLN A 194 6.70 7.94 -4.90
C GLN A 194 6.33 8.14 -3.42
N SER A 195 6.08 9.38 -3.01
CA SER A 195 5.80 9.71 -1.61
C SER A 195 4.36 9.47 -1.20
N VAL A 196 3.40 9.74 -2.08
CA VAL A 196 2.00 9.96 -1.70
C VAL A 196 0.99 9.29 -2.65
N GLY A 197 1.43 8.75 -3.79
CA GLY A 197 0.58 8.00 -4.73
C GLY A 197 -0.04 8.85 -5.84
N THR A 198 -0.33 8.23 -6.99
CA THR A 198 -0.81 8.93 -8.19
C THR A 198 -2.16 9.59 -8.00
N ILE A 199 -3.10 8.92 -7.32
CA ILE A 199 -4.48 9.41 -7.16
C ILE A 199 -4.51 10.75 -6.43
N LEU A 200 -3.73 10.87 -5.34
CA LEU A 200 -3.71 12.12 -4.57
C LEU A 200 -3.12 13.28 -5.38
N ILE A 201 -2.12 13.02 -6.22
CA ILE A 201 -1.48 14.05 -7.05
C ILE A 201 -2.45 14.60 -8.07
N VAL A 202 -3.14 13.72 -8.79
CA VAL A 202 -4.10 14.14 -9.81
C VAL A 202 -5.20 14.97 -9.17
N ALA A 203 -5.68 14.56 -7.98
CA ALA A 203 -6.67 15.31 -7.23
C ALA A 203 -6.16 16.70 -6.81
N LEU A 204 -4.96 16.81 -6.25
CA LEU A 204 -4.37 18.08 -5.78
C LEU A 204 -3.87 18.98 -6.93
N LEU A 205 -3.53 18.40 -8.08
CA LEU A 205 -3.19 19.14 -9.29
C LEU A 205 -4.42 19.83 -9.90
N VAL A 206 -5.56 19.14 -9.96
CA VAL A 206 -6.75 19.64 -10.66
C VAL A 206 -7.71 20.38 -9.73
N THR A 207 -8.05 19.79 -8.58
CA THR A 207 -9.18 20.26 -7.77
C THR A 207 -8.97 21.64 -7.13
N PRO A 208 -7.83 21.92 -6.45
CA PRO A 208 -7.56 23.25 -5.90
C PRO A 208 -7.46 24.33 -6.98
N ALA A 209 -6.84 24.01 -8.12
CA ALA A 209 -6.71 24.93 -9.24
C ALA A 209 -8.07 25.21 -9.91
N ALA A 210 -8.91 24.19 -10.09
CA ALA A 210 -10.28 24.35 -10.61
C ALA A 210 -11.13 25.20 -9.65
N THR A 211 -11.00 24.96 -8.35
CA THR A 211 -11.67 25.75 -7.31
C THR A 211 -11.23 27.21 -7.38
N ALA A 212 -9.92 27.49 -7.44
CA ALA A 212 -9.39 28.84 -7.55
C ALA A 212 -9.85 29.54 -8.84
N TYR A 213 -9.93 28.81 -9.96
CA TYR A 213 -10.43 29.34 -11.23
C TYR A 213 -11.84 29.93 -11.10
N LEU A 214 -12.67 29.39 -10.23
CA LEU A 214 -14.04 29.86 -10.02
C LEU A 214 -14.13 31.22 -9.31
N PHE A 215 -13.09 31.64 -8.57
CA PHE A 215 -13.12 32.86 -7.74
C PHE A 215 -12.35 34.04 -8.34
N THR A 216 -11.40 33.81 -9.25
CA THR A 216 -10.56 34.89 -9.77
C THR A 216 -10.48 34.92 -11.29
N LYS A 217 -10.08 36.08 -11.81
CA LYS A 217 -9.80 36.33 -13.24
C LYS A 217 -8.31 36.57 -13.52
N ARG A 218 -7.48 36.65 -12.47
CA ARG A 218 -6.03 36.92 -12.58
C ARG A 218 -5.25 35.66 -12.22
N LEU A 219 -4.37 35.20 -13.12
CA LEU A 219 -3.59 33.97 -12.92
C LEU A 219 -2.70 34.02 -11.67
N SER A 220 -2.06 35.15 -11.37
CA SER A 220 -1.23 35.26 -10.15
C SER A 220 -2.03 35.02 -8.86
N HIS A 221 -3.26 35.55 -8.80
CA HIS A 221 -4.15 35.33 -7.65
C HIS A 221 -4.67 33.90 -7.65
N MET A 222 -4.90 33.32 -8.83
CA MET A 222 -5.35 31.94 -8.98
C MET A 222 -4.31 30.98 -8.42
N MET A 223 -3.03 31.18 -8.72
CA MET A 223 -1.93 30.37 -8.20
C MET A 223 -1.81 30.43 -6.68
N VAL A 224 -1.93 31.62 -6.09
CA VAL A 224 -1.88 31.78 -4.63
C VAL A 224 -3.08 31.09 -3.97
N ILE A 225 -4.29 31.31 -4.47
CA ILE A 225 -5.50 30.68 -3.93
C ILE A 225 -5.44 29.15 -4.10
N ALA A 226 -5.01 28.65 -5.26
CA ALA A 226 -4.89 27.22 -5.51
C ALA A 226 -3.84 26.56 -4.60
N GLY A 227 -2.68 27.21 -4.41
CA GLY A 227 -1.67 26.73 -3.48
C GLY A 227 -2.17 26.70 -2.03
N ILE A 228 -2.88 27.74 -1.59
CA ILE A 228 -3.49 27.78 -0.25
C ILE A 228 -4.56 26.69 -0.10
N LEU A 229 -5.44 26.50 -1.10
CA LEU A 229 -6.46 25.46 -1.07
C LEU A 229 -5.85 24.06 -1.09
N GLY A 230 -4.79 23.85 -1.87
CA GLY A 230 -4.05 22.59 -1.90
C GLY A 230 -3.42 22.28 -0.55
N GLY A 231 -2.68 23.23 0.02
CA GLY A 231 -2.11 23.09 1.36
C GLY A 231 -3.17 22.89 2.45
N ALA A 232 -4.26 23.65 2.43
CA ALA A 232 -5.35 23.52 3.39
C ALA A 232 -6.07 22.17 3.27
N SER A 233 -6.27 21.66 2.04
CA SER A 233 -6.82 20.32 1.82
C SER A 233 -5.93 19.25 2.44
N SER A 234 -4.60 19.38 2.30
CA SER A 234 -3.64 18.47 2.91
C SER A 234 -3.70 18.49 4.44
N VAL A 235 -3.74 19.68 5.07
CA VAL A 235 -3.83 19.81 6.53
C VAL A 235 -5.14 19.21 7.07
N ILE A 236 -6.28 19.62 6.49
CA ILE A 236 -7.60 19.18 6.96
C ILE A 236 -7.80 17.69 6.68
N GLY A 237 -7.38 17.21 5.51
CA GLY A 237 -7.49 15.80 5.16
C GLY A 237 -6.63 14.90 6.03
N LEU A 238 -5.39 15.31 6.35
CA LEU A 238 -4.53 14.57 7.27
C LEU A 238 -5.10 14.59 8.70
N PHE A 239 -5.66 15.72 9.14
CA PHE A 239 -6.37 15.81 10.42
C PHE A 239 -7.53 14.82 10.51
N ILE A 240 -8.36 14.74 9.47
CA ILE A 240 -9.48 13.78 9.39
C ILE A 240 -8.96 12.34 9.38
N GLY A 241 -7.97 12.03 8.54
CA GLY A 241 -7.39 10.70 8.43
C GLY A 241 -6.80 10.21 9.76
N TYR A 242 -6.05 11.08 10.45
CA TYR A 242 -5.49 10.80 11.76
C TYR A 242 -6.57 10.64 12.84
N THR A 243 -7.55 11.55 12.88
CA THR A 243 -8.58 11.55 13.94
C THR A 243 -9.55 10.37 13.83
N PHE A 244 -9.85 9.93 12.60
CA PHE A 244 -10.82 8.85 12.36
C PHE A 244 -10.18 7.51 11.99
N ASN A 245 -8.86 7.42 12.05
CA ASN A 245 -8.09 6.23 11.70
C ASN A 245 -8.47 5.65 10.31
N ILE A 246 -8.53 6.52 9.31
CA ILE A 246 -8.80 6.15 7.91
C ILE A 246 -7.64 6.58 7.01
N ALA A 247 -7.55 5.99 5.81
CA ALA A 247 -6.49 6.29 4.84
C ALA A 247 -6.32 7.81 4.62
N ALA A 248 -5.12 8.32 4.94
CA ALA A 248 -4.83 9.75 4.94
C ALA A 248 -4.90 10.36 3.52
N GLY A 249 -4.37 9.65 2.51
CA GLY A 249 -4.41 10.09 1.11
C GLY A 249 -5.84 10.30 0.62
N SER A 250 -6.70 9.30 0.81
CA SER A 250 -8.14 9.36 0.48
C SER A 250 -8.86 10.50 1.19
N SER A 251 -8.54 10.75 2.46
CA SER A 251 -9.11 11.85 3.25
C SER A 251 -8.75 13.22 2.68
N ILE A 252 -7.53 13.40 2.18
CA ILE A 252 -7.09 14.64 1.50
C ILE A 252 -7.84 14.83 0.18
N VAL A 253 -7.98 13.78 -0.64
CA VAL A 253 -8.74 13.83 -1.90
C VAL A 253 -10.18 14.26 -1.65
N LEU A 254 -10.87 13.62 -0.70
CA LEU A 254 -12.26 13.94 -0.36
C LEU A 254 -12.40 15.36 0.18
N THR A 255 -11.43 15.82 0.98
CA THR A 255 -11.40 17.20 1.48
C THR A 255 -11.29 18.21 0.33
N ALA A 256 -10.38 17.98 -0.62
CA ALA A 256 -10.25 18.83 -1.81
C ALA A 256 -11.54 18.85 -2.64
N ALA A 257 -12.20 17.70 -2.81
CA ALA A 257 -13.47 17.59 -3.52
C ALA A 257 -14.60 18.37 -2.81
N VAL A 258 -14.69 18.28 -1.48
CA VAL A 258 -15.64 19.07 -0.69
C VAL A 258 -15.38 20.57 -0.84
N LEU A 259 -14.11 21.00 -0.75
CA LEU A 259 -13.74 22.41 -0.98
C LEU A 259 -14.09 22.87 -2.39
N PHE A 260 -13.97 22.01 -3.40
CA PHE A 260 -14.43 22.30 -4.75
C PHE A 260 -15.95 22.43 -4.83
N VAL A 261 -16.73 21.53 -4.22
CA VAL A 261 -18.20 21.62 -4.20
C VAL A 261 -18.66 22.90 -3.50
N LEU A 262 -18.06 23.25 -2.37
CA LEU A 262 -18.32 24.53 -1.70
C LEU A 262 -17.95 25.70 -2.61
N GLY A 263 -16.76 25.64 -3.22
CA GLY A 263 -16.30 26.66 -4.16
C GLY A 263 -17.22 26.82 -5.38
N PHE A 264 -17.73 25.71 -5.90
CA PHE A 264 -18.71 25.63 -6.97
C PHE A 264 -20.00 26.35 -6.59
N LEU A 265 -20.59 26.01 -5.44
CA LEU A 265 -21.85 26.59 -4.97
C LEU A 265 -21.76 28.09 -4.68
N PHE A 266 -20.63 28.56 -4.14
CA PHE A 266 -20.42 29.96 -3.78
C PHE A 266 -19.74 30.80 -4.88
N SER A 267 -19.41 30.21 -6.03
CA SER A 267 -18.64 30.90 -7.06
C SER A 267 -19.40 32.09 -7.65
N PRO A 268 -18.75 33.27 -7.76
CA PRO A 268 -19.33 34.43 -8.45
C PRO A 268 -19.49 34.22 -9.97
N LYS A 269 -18.83 33.22 -10.57
CA LYS A 269 -18.91 32.92 -12.00
C LYS A 269 -20.13 32.05 -12.37
N GLN A 270 -20.78 31.41 -11.40
CA GLN A 270 -21.94 30.56 -11.68
C GLN A 270 -23.23 31.35 -11.73
N GLN A 271 -23.92 31.33 -12.88
CA GLN A 271 -25.21 31.98 -13.08
C GLN A 271 -26.38 31.10 -12.58
N THR A 272 -26.35 30.65 -11.33
CA THR A 272 -27.47 29.90 -10.72
C THR A 272 -28.41 30.84 -9.97
N SER A 273 -29.73 30.61 -10.08
CA SER A 273 -30.73 31.44 -9.40
C SER A 273 -30.59 31.31 -7.88
N PRO A 274 -30.82 32.40 -7.10
CA PRO A 274 -30.63 32.38 -5.65
C PRO A 274 -31.42 31.27 -4.96
N ALA A 275 -32.67 30.98 -5.38
CA ALA A 275 -33.48 29.91 -4.80
C ALA A 275 -32.88 28.50 -4.98
N LYS A 276 -32.22 28.21 -6.10
CA LYS A 276 -31.54 26.92 -6.33
C LYS A 276 -30.26 26.78 -5.52
N ARG A 277 -29.54 27.89 -5.28
CA ARG A 277 -28.36 27.91 -4.40
C ARG A 277 -28.73 27.57 -2.96
N TRP A 278 -29.80 28.14 -2.43
CA TRP A 278 -30.25 27.85 -1.06
C TRP A 278 -30.70 26.39 -0.87
N LEU A 279 -31.37 25.80 -1.86
CA LEU A 279 -31.76 24.37 -1.83
C LEU A 279 -30.55 23.43 -1.91
N THR A 280 -29.58 23.68 -2.80
CA THR A 280 -28.39 22.84 -2.90
C THR A 280 -27.45 23.00 -1.71
N THR A 281 -27.28 24.22 -1.19
CA THR A 281 -26.53 24.45 0.06
C THR A 281 -27.20 23.75 1.25
N ALA A 282 -28.53 23.83 1.38
CA ALA A 282 -29.26 23.13 2.46
C ALA A 282 -29.11 21.60 2.39
N MET A 283 -29.14 21.01 1.19
CA MET A 283 -28.94 19.56 1.00
C MET A 283 -27.50 19.12 1.33
N VAL A 284 -26.49 19.87 0.88
CA VAL A 284 -25.08 19.56 1.19
C VAL A 284 -24.77 19.75 2.67
N SER A 285 -25.32 20.80 3.30
CA SER A 285 -25.22 21.00 4.75
C SER A 285 -25.93 19.91 5.55
N ALA A 286 -27.11 19.45 5.11
CA ALA A 286 -27.81 18.34 5.75
C ALA A 286 -27.04 17.02 5.64
N ALA A 287 -26.42 16.72 4.50
CA ALA A 287 -25.56 15.55 4.32
C ALA A 287 -24.27 15.63 5.17
N ALA A 288 -23.64 16.81 5.27
CA ALA A 288 -22.46 17.03 6.11
C ALA A 288 -22.79 16.94 7.61
N VAL A 289 -23.96 17.41 8.05
CA VAL A 289 -24.43 17.29 9.43
C VAL A 289 -24.84 15.85 9.75
N ALA A 290 -25.47 15.12 8.83
CA ALA A 290 -25.79 13.71 9.01
C ALA A 290 -24.52 12.83 9.08
N GLY A 291 -23.52 13.11 8.24
CA GLY A 291 -22.20 12.48 8.32
C GLY A 291 -21.48 12.83 9.63
N GLY A 292 -21.46 14.10 10.01
CA GLY A 292 -20.85 14.57 11.26
C GLY A 292 -21.52 14.04 12.53
N PHE A 293 -22.83 13.79 12.50
CA PHE A 293 -23.59 13.25 13.64
C PHE A 293 -23.37 11.75 13.84
N LEU A 294 -23.20 10.98 12.75
CA LEU A 294 -22.79 9.56 12.82
C LEU A 294 -21.34 9.41 13.29
N ILE A 295 -20.48 10.37 12.93
CA ILE A 295 -19.06 10.42 13.30
C ILE A 295 -18.86 10.87 14.77
N TYR A 296 -19.73 11.72 15.30
CA TYR A 296 -19.65 12.19 16.69
C TYR A 296 -19.99 11.09 17.72
N GLN A 297 -20.76 10.06 17.34
CA GLN A 297 -21.12 8.96 18.25
C GLN A 297 -19.97 8.00 18.58
N GLN A 298 -18.80 8.15 17.96
CA GLN A 298 -17.71 7.17 18.06
C GLN A 298 -16.42 7.75 18.64
N ALA A 299 -16.51 8.72 19.55
CA ALA A 299 -15.34 9.30 20.19
C ALA A 299 -15.53 9.49 21.70
N GLU A 300 -15.38 8.40 22.46
CA GLU A 300 -14.83 8.47 23.82
C GLU A 300 -14.44 7.06 24.32
N GLN A 301 -13.17 6.71 24.15
CA GLN A 301 -12.46 5.93 25.17
C GLN A 301 -11.15 6.64 25.45
N ALA A 302 -11.08 7.23 26.65
CA ALA A 302 -9.82 7.70 27.19
C ALA A 302 -8.94 6.48 27.44
N ALA A 303 -7.71 6.49 26.91
CA ALA A 303 -6.70 5.53 27.28
C ALA A 303 -6.46 5.62 28.78
N THR A 304 -6.87 4.59 29.51
CA THR A 304 -6.32 4.33 30.83
C THR A 304 -4.86 3.99 30.63
N VAL A 305 -3.96 4.74 31.27
CA VAL A 305 -2.56 4.34 31.39
C VAL A 305 -2.56 3.07 32.23
N ASP A 306 -2.60 1.93 31.54
CA ASP A 306 -2.43 0.61 32.15
C ASP A 306 -0.92 0.37 32.24
N ASP A 307 -0.45 -0.08 33.40
CA ASP A 307 0.98 -0.27 33.73
C ASP A 307 1.57 -1.53 33.03
N LYS A 308 0.88 -2.02 32.00
CA LYS A 308 1.20 -3.23 31.24
C LYS A 308 2.13 -2.91 30.08
N LEU A 309 2.98 -3.89 29.75
CA LEU A 309 3.88 -3.83 28.61
C LEU A 309 3.08 -3.67 27.31
N ASN A 310 3.38 -2.65 26.52
CA ASN A 310 2.75 -2.42 25.22
C ASN A 310 3.48 -3.20 24.14
N VAL A 311 2.77 -4.18 23.56
CA VAL A 311 3.30 -5.12 22.57
C VAL A 311 2.57 -4.91 21.26
N VAL A 312 3.32 -4.68 20.18
CA VAL A 312 2.78 -4.61 18.83
C VAL A 312 3.24 -5.82 18.03
N VAL A 313 2.35 -6.41 17.26
CA VAL A 313 2.64 -7.51 16.35
C VAL A 313 2.19 -7.16 14.94
N THR A 314 2.87 -7.69 13.93
CA THR A 314 2.55 -7.36 12.54
C THR A 314 1.25 -7.98 12.06
N ASN A 315 0.92 -9.22 12.45
CA ASN A 315 -0.25 -9.93 11.92
C ASN A 315 -0.98 -10.77 12.98
N SER A 316 -2.13 -11.31 12.56
CA SER A 316 -3.06 -12.04 13.42
C SER A 316 -2.50 -13.35 13.98
N ILE A 317 -1.63 -14.04 13.23
CA ILE A 317 -0.96 -15.27 13.68
C ILE A 317 -0.02 -14.98 14.85
N LEU A 318 0.80 -13.94 14.70
CA LEU A 318 1.70 -13.51 15.77
C LEU A 318 0.93 -12.95 16.97
N ALA A 319 -0.21 -12.30 16.74
CA ALA A 319 -1.10 -11.83 17.78
C ALA A 319 -1.63 -12.98 18.63
N ASP A 320 -2.12 -14.05 18.00
CA ASP A 320 -2.62 -15.21 18.72
C ASP A 320 -1.52 -15.93 19.51
N MET A 321 -0.35 -16.18 18.90
CA MET A 321 0.79 -16.78 19.60
C MET A 321 1.20 -15.94 20.83
N THR A 322 1.29 -14.62 20.65
CA THR A 322 1.66 -13.70 21.72
C THR A 322 0.60 -13.68 22.82
N LYS A 323 -0.68 -13.71 22.48
CA LYS A 323 -1.79 -13.77 23.43
C LYS A 323 -1.81 -15.06 24.24
N ASN A 324 -1.50 -16.21 23.63
CA ASN A 324 -1.40 -17.49 24.34
C ASN A 324 -0.28 -17.48 25.39
N ILE A 325 0.83 -16.80 25.12
CA ILE A 325 1.97 -16.70 26.05
C ILE A 325 1.70 -15.64 27.13
N ALA A 326 1.27 -14.46 26.71
CA ALA A 326 1.25 -13.27 27.56
C ALA A 326 -0.08 -13.04 28.29
N GLY A 327 -1.17 -13.67 27.84
CA GLY A 327 -2.49 -13.56 28.45
C GLY A 327 -2.95 -12.11 28.61
N ASP A 328 -3.33 -11.74 29.83
CA ASP A 328 -3.83 -10.41 30.19
C ASP A 328 -2.73 -9.47 30.74
N LYS A 329 -1.45 -9.89 30.71
CA LYS A 329 -0.31 -9.15 31.27
C LYS A 329 0.22 -8.03 30.37
N ILE A 330 -0.20 -8.01 29.11
CA ILE A 330 0.25 -7.07 28.10
C ILE A 330 -0.91 -6.30 27.47
N ASN A 331 -0.60 -5.14 26.88
CA ASN A 331 -1.48 -4.47 25.94
C ASN A 331 -1.05 -4.87 24.52
N LEU A 332 -1.83 -5.72 23.86
CA LEU A 332 -1.50 -6.26 22.54
C LEU A 332 -2.22 -5.49 21.42
N HIS A 333 -1.47 -5.05 20.41
CA HIS A 333 -2.01 -4.46 19.17
C HIS A 333 -1.50 -5.24 17.95
N SER A 334 -2.40 -5.64 17.05
CA SER A 334 -2.06 -6.27 15.76
C SER A 334 -2.24 -5.25 14.64
N ILE A 335 -1.20 -5.05 13.81
CA ILE A 335 -1.24 -4.08 12.71
C ILE A 335 -2.14 -4.58 11.58
N VAL A 336 -1.83 -5.75 11.00
CA VAL A 336 -2.59 -6.32 9.89
C VAL A 336 -3.85 -6.96 10.45
N PRO A 337 -5.06 -6.55 10.01
CA PRO A 337 -6.32 -7.14 10.46
C PRO A 337 -6.48 -8.59 9.98
N VAL A 338 -7.35 -9.33 10.65
CA VAL A 338 -7.74 -10.69 10.25
C VAL A 338 -8.27 -10.68 8.81
N GLY A 339 -7.89 -11.69 8.02
CA GLY A 339 -8.29 -11.88 6.62
C GLY A 339 -7.60 -10.93 5.63
N ARG A 340 -6.56 -10.20 6.06
CA ARG A 340 -5.74 -9.34 5.19
C ARG A 340 -4.36 -9.92 4.99
N ASP A 341 -3.80 -9.64 3.82
CA ASP A 341 -2.45 -10.03 3.44
C ASP A 341 -1.41 -9.19 4.23
N PRO A 342 -0.45 -9.82 4.94
CA PRO A 342 0.62 -9.15 5.65
C PRO A 342 1.87 -8.85 4.79
N HIS A 343 2.01 -9.43 3.59
CA HIS A 343 3.08 -9.10 2.65
C HIS A 343 2.99 -7.63 2.25
N GLU A 344 1.77 -7.18 1.95
CA GLU A 344 1.49 -5.82 1.52
C GLU A 344 0.37 -5.17 2.31
N TYR A 345 0.76 -4.29 3.24
CA TYR A 345 -0.19 -3.54 4.06
C TYR A 345 0.10 -2.05 4.08
N GLU A 346 -0.95 -1.24 4.23
CA GLU A 346 -0.86 0.20 4.45
C GLU A 346 -1.18 0.51 5.92
N PRO A 347 -0.17 0.71 6.80
CA PRO A 347 -0.42 1.05 8.19
C PRO A 347 -1.27 2.31 8.33
N LEU A 348 -2.27 2.23 9.21
CA LEU A 348 -3.14 3.34 9.56
C LEU A 348 -2.48 4.24 10.63
N ALA A 349 -3.11 5.39 10.91
CA ALA A 349 -2.58 6.33 11.90
C ALA A 349 -2.42 5.71 13.29
N GLU A 350 -3.39 4.89 13.70
CA GLU A 350 -3.32 4.15 14.96
C GLU A 350 -2.17 3.15 14.97
N ASP A 351 -1.92 2.42 13.87
CA ASP A 351 -0.82 1.45 13.80
C ASP A 351 0.53 2.13 13.97
N VAL A 352 0.73 3.28 13.30
CA VAL A 352 1.98 4.02 13.42
C VAL A 352 2.17 4.61 14.82
N GLN A 353 1.09 5.08 15.43
CA GLN A 353 1.11 5.55 16.82
C GLN A 353 1.46 4.42 17.78
N LYS A 354 0.73 3.29 17.71
CA LYS A 354 0.96 2.12 18.57
C LYS A 354 2.37 1.56 18.39
N ALA A 355 2.87 1.49 17.16
CA ALA A 355 4.23 1.06 16.87
C ALA A 355 5.28 2.01 17.46
N THR A 356 5.02 3.32 17.46
CA THR A 356 5.92 4.31 18.08
C THR A 356 5.93 4.19 19.60
N ASP A 357 4.76 4.02 20.20
CA ASP A 357 4.58 3.94 21.66
C ASP A 357 4.95 2.55 22.23
N ALA A 358 5.08 1.52 21.39
CA ALA A 358 5.34 0.14 21.82
C ALA A 358 6.67 -0.03 22.56
N ASP A 359 6.65 -0.83 23.62
CA ASP A 359 7.85 -1.23 24.38
C ASP A 359 8.63 -2.35 23.69
N ILE A 360 7.90 -3.18 22.94
CA ILE A 360 8.41 -4.27 22.11
C ILE A 360 7.52 -4.51 20.90
N LEU A 361 8.13 -4.83 19.76
CA LEU A 361 7.42 -5.24 18.54
C LEU A 361 7.89 -6.61 18.05
N PHE A 362 6.95 -7.41 17.56
CA PHE A 362 7.23 -8.68 16.90
C PHE A 362 6.78 -8.65 15.44
N TYR A 363 7.66 -9.09 14.56
CA TYR A 363 7.37 -9.28 13.15
C TYR A 363 7.84 -10.66 12.71
N ASN A 364 7.34 -11.14 11.57
CA ASN A 364 7.68 -12.47 11.09
C ASN A 364 9.16 -12.53 10.69
N GLY A 365 9.60 -11.58 9.86
CA GLY A 365 10.89 -11.66 9.19
C GLY A 365 10.80 -12.50 7.92
N LEU A 366 11.94 -13.06 7.48
CA LEU A 366 12.02 -13.92 6.29
C LEU A 366 11.40 -13.31 5.03
N ASN A 367 11.53 -12.00 4.83
CA ASN A 367 11.00 -11.27 3.69
C ASN A 367 9.46 -11.06 3.67
N LEU A 368 8.72 -11.38 4.73
CA LEU A 368 7.26 -11.18 4.76
C LEU A 368 6.90 -9.68 4.69
N GLU A 369 7.14 -8.94 5.77
CA GLU A 369 6.74 -7.53 5.86
C GLU A 369 7.81 -6.56 5.34
N THR A 370 8.99 -7.10 5.03
CA THR A 370 10.14 -6.35 4.50
C THR A 370 10.31 -6.53 2.99
N GLY A 371 9.60 -7.50 2.39
CA GLY A 371 9.53 -7.69 0.94
C GLY A 371 8.68 -6.61 0.27
N GLY A 372 8.64 -6.63 -1.08
CA GLY A 372 7.78 -5.73 -1.85
C GLY A 372 8.04 -4.25 -1.56
N ASN A 373 7.01 -3.59 -1.02
CA ASN A 373 7.04 -2.17 -0.68
C ASN A 373 7.81 -1.82 0.62
N GLY A 374 8.24 -2.84 1.40
CA GLY A 374 8.97 -2.70 2.64
C GLY A 374 8.24 -1.90 3.72
N TRP A 375 6.92 -2.07 3.83
CA TRP A 375 6.06 -1.26 4.70
C TRP A 375 6.52 -1.30 6.16
N PHE A 376 6.94 -2.46 6.67
CA PHE A 376 7.40 -2.58 8.06
C PHE A 376 8.72 -1.85 8.30
N THR A 377 9.66 -1.93 7.35
CA THR A 377 10.93 -1.18 7.43
C THR A 377 10.68 0.33 7.46
N LYS A 378 9.78 0.83 6.60
CA LYS A 378 9.38 2.25 6.59
C LYS A 378 8.73 2.66 7.90
N LEU A 379 7.87 1.79 8.45
CA LEU A 379 7.21 1.99 9.73
C LEU A 379 8.23 2.12 10.87
N MET A 380 9.20 1.19 10.97
CA MET A 380 10.21 1.20 12.03
C MET A 380 11.12 2.41 11.97
N ASN A 381 11.53 2.81 10.76
CA ASN A 381 12.30 4.04 10.56
C ASN A 381 11.52 5.27 11.02
N ASN A 382 10.24 5.37 10.67
CA ASN A 382 9.38 6.49 11.06
C ASN A 382 9.08 6.50 12.57
N ALA A 383 8.99 5.33 13.20
CA ALA A 383 8.84 5.16 14.64
C ALA A 383 10.17 5.30 15.42
N ASN A 384 11.31 5.49 14.73
CA ASN A 384 12.66 5.52 15.30
C ASN A 384 13.01 4.28 16.15
N LYS A 385 12.53 3.10 15.75
CA LYS A 385 12.78 1.83 16.43
C LYS A 385 13.99 1.12 15.82
N LYS A 386 14.73 0.35 16.62
CA LYS A 386 15.93 -0.38 16.19
C LYS A 386 15.77 -1.89 16.27
N ALA A 387 16.30 -2.57 15.25
CA ALA A 387 16.34 -4.03 15.19
C ALA A 387 17.13 -4.61 16.37
N GLY A 388 16.57 -5.61 17.04
CA GLY A 388 17.23 -6.31 18.15
C GLY A 388 17.25 -5.54 19.48
N GLU A 389 16.73 -4.31 19.52
CA GLU A 389 16.52 -3.53 20.75
C GLU A 389 15.02 -3.34 21.01
N ASP A 390 14.29 -2.91 19.98
CA ASP A 390 12.87 -2.56 20.07
C ASP A 390 11.97 -3.56 19.34
N TYR A 391 12.42 -4.08 18.18
CA TYR A 391 11.67 -5.04 17.39
C TYR A 391 12.49 -6.30 17.06
N PHE A 392 11.80 -7.44 17.03
CA PHE A 392 12.40 -8.76 16.96
C PHE A 392 11.69 -9.65 15.95
N ALA A 393 12.46 -10.35 15.12
CA ALA A 393 11.94 -11.36 14.21
C ALA A 393 11.62 -12.62 15.02
N VAL A 394 10.37 -13.05 15.00
CA VAL A 394 9.99 -14.28 15.72
C VAL A 394 10.48 -15.54 15.01
N SER A 395 10.86 -15.43 13.72
CA SER A 395 11.47 -16.50 12.95
C SER A 395 12.94 -16.78 13.26
N ASP A 396 13.59 -16.01 14.13
CA ASP A 396 15.01 -16.19 14.43
C ASP A 396 15.30 -17.62 14.91
N GLY A 397 16.19 -18.32 14.20
CA GLY A 397 16.53 -19.73 14.48
C GLY A 397 15.77 -20.76 13.62
N VAL A 398 14.85 -20.35 12.76
CA VAL A 398 14.26 -21.21 11.73
C VAL A 398 15.30 -21.56 10.66
N GLU A 399 15.28 -22.81 10.20
CA GLU A 399 16.03 -23.22 9.01
C GLU A 399 15.36 -22.66 7.75
N VAL A 400 15.98 -21.65 7.14
CA VAL A 400 15.41 -20.87 6.04
C VAL A 400 15.29 -21.69 4.76
N LEU A 401 14.10 -21.67 4.16
CA LEU A 401 13.86 -22.09 2.77
C LEU A 401 13.85 -20.86 1.86
N TYR A 402 14.27 -21.03 0.61
CA TYR A 402 14.40 -19.93 -0.36
C TYR A 402 13.40 -20.07 -1.51
N LEU A 403 13.13 -18.97 -2.20
CA LEU A 403 12.33 -18.96 -3.43
C LEU A 403 13.07 -19.70 -4.56
N SER A 404 12.33 -20.38 -5.42
CA SER A 404 12.86 -21.31 -6.44
C SER A 404 13.59 -20.58 -7.55
N ASP A 405 13.14 -19.36 -7.87
CA ASP A 405 13.71 -18.51 -8.91
C ASP A 405 14.91 -17.66 -8.43
N ASP A 406 15.40 -17.91 -7.21
CA ASP A 406 16.49 -17.16 -6.60
C ASP A 406 17.78 -18.00 -6.51
N ALA A 407 18.50 -18.07 -7.64
CA ALA A 407 19.73 -18.84 -7.77
C ALA A 407 20.84 -18.45 -6.76
N ASP A 408 20.76 -17.25 -6.18
CA ASP A 408 21.73 -16.73 -5.21
C ASP A 408 21.29 -16.92 -3.74
N HIS A 409 20.12 -17.53 -3.48
CA HIS A 409 19.56 -17.76 -2.14
C HIS A 409 19.57 -16.48 -1.26
N THR A 410 19.10 -15.38 -1.82
CA THR A 410 18.93 -14.06 -1.20
C THR A 410 17.52 -13.77 -0.71
N LYS A 411 16.49 -14.48 -1.21
CA LYS A 411 15.07 -14.30 -0.95
C LYS A 411 14.52 -15.49 -0.19
N ALA A 412 14.37 -15.30 1.12
CA ALA A 412 13.74 -16.27 1.99
C ALA A 412 12.24 -16.42 1.65
N ASP A 413 11.73 -17.65 1.75
CA ASP A 413 10.31 -17.93 1.83
C ASP A 413 9.81 -17.57 3.24
N PRO A 414 8.79 -16.70 3.37
CA PRO A 414 8.37 -16.21 4.68
C PRO A 414 7.49 -17.17 5.48
N HIS A 415 6.90 -18.18 4.86
CA HIS A 415 5.77 -18.97 5.40
C HIS A 415 6.19 -20.06 6.40
N ALA A 416 7.18 -19.75 7.24
CA ALA A 416 7.77 -20.70 8.17
C ALA A 416 6.76 -21.24 9.20
N TRP A 417 5.75 -20.46 9.58
CA TRP A 417 4.75 -20.82 10.58
C TRP A 417 3.83 -21.98 10.15
N LEU A 418 3.77 -22.34 8.86
CA LEU A 418 3.00 -23.51 8.39
C LEU A 418 3.67 -24.85 8.73
N ASN A 419 4.82 -24.81 9.41
CA ASN A 419 5.42 -25.91 10.14
C ASN A 419 5.25 -25.68 11.65
N LEU A 420 4.65 -26.63 12.37
CA LEU A 420 4.42 -26.51 13.82
C LEU A 420 5.73 -26.48 14.63
N GLU A 421 6.81 -27.10 14.14
CA GLU A 421 8.13 -27.00 14.76
C GLU A 421 8.67 -25.57 14.73
N ASN A 422 8.43 -24.86 13.62
CA ASN A 422 8.76 -23.44 13.50
C ASN A 422 7.82 -22.58 14.36
N GLY A 423 6.52 -22.91 14.42
CA GLY A 423 5.58 -22.26 15.36
C GLY A 423 6.04 -22.35 16.82
N MET A 424 6.65 -23.48 17.22
CA MET A 424 7.29 -23.63 18.52
C MET A 424 8.53 -22.73 18.68
N ILE A 425 9.33 -22.51 17.64
CA ILE A 425 10.44 -21.54 17.64
C ILE A 425 9.89 -20.12 17.85
N TYR A 426 8.82 -19.75 17.13
CA TYR A 426 8.18 -18.44 17.25
C TYR A 426 7.72 -18.19 18.68
N ALA A 427 7.02 -19.16 19.27
CA ALA A 427 6.54 -19.09 20.64
C ALA A 427 7.70 -18.89 21.65
N ARG A 428 8.80 -19.63 21.49
CA ARG A 428 9.99 -19.47 22.36
C ARG A 428 10.61 -18.08 22.22
N ASN A 429 10.74 -17.56 21.01
CA ASN A 429 11.29 -16.23 20.77
C ASN A 429 10.42 -15.13 21.38
N ILE A 430 9.09 -15.22 21.22
CA ILE A 430 8.15 -14.29 21.84
C ILE A 430 8.29 -14.32 23.36
N ALA A 431 8.21 -15.49 23.98
CA ALA A 431 8.33 -15.65 25.43
C ALA A 431 9.68 -15.16 25.96
N GLN A 432 10.77 -15.41 25.23
CA GLN A 432 12.11 -14.95 25.59
C GLN A 432 12.18 -13.41 25.64
N GLN A 433 11.65 -12.72 24.63
CA GLN A 433 11.75 -11.26 24.60
C GLN A 433 10.74 -10.59 25.55
N LEU A 434 9.54 -11.15 25.72
CA LEU A 434 8.60 -10.72 26.76
C LEU A 434 9.23 -10.82 28.15
N SER A 435 9.86 -11.95 28.47
CA SER A 435 10.53 -12.15 29.76
C SER A 435 11.69 -11.19 30.00
N LYS A 436 12.40 -10.77 28.94
CA LYS A 436 13.48 -9.77 29.04
C LYS A 436 12.95 -8.36 29.30
N LYS A 437 11.84 -7.98 28.63
CA LYS A 437 11.25 -6.63 28.73
C LYS A 437 10.34 -6.48 29.96
N ASP A 438 9.77 -7.59 30.44
CA ASP A 438 8.94 -7.66 31.64
C ASP A 438 9.34 -8.84 32.54
N PRO A 439 10.45 -8.71 33.30
CA PRO A 439 10.94 -9.77 34.18
C PRO A 439 9.98 -10.12 35.32
N ALA A 440 9.05 -9.24 35.67
CA ALA A 440 8.10 -9.46 36.76
C ALA A 440 7.08 -10.56 36.45
N ASN A 441 6.77 -10.79 35.17
CA ASN A 441 5.85 -11.82 34.71
C ASN A 441 6.56 -13.01 34.01
N GLN A 442 7.88 -13.13 34.13
CA GLN A 442 8.67 -14.17 33.46
C GLN A 442 8.15 -15.59 33.75
N GLU A 443 7.85 -15.93 35.00
CA GLU A 443 7.35 -17.26 35.37
C GLU A 443 6.01 -17.56 34.68
N PHE A 444 5.11 -16.58 34.61
CA PHE A 444 3.82 -16.69 33.92
C PHE A 444 3.99 -16.96 32.42
N TYR A 445 4.90 -16.23 31.76
CA TYR A 445 5.19 -16.44 30.33
C TYR A 445 5.78 -17.83 30.07
N GLN A 446 6.65 -18.31 30.96
CA GLN A 446 7.28 -19.62 30.82
C GLN A 446 6.29 -20.77 31.03
N GLU A 447 5.40 -20.68 32.02
CA GLU A 447 4.36 -21.69 32.25
C GLU A 447 3.39 -21.79 31.07
N ASN A 448 2.93 -20.64 30.54
CA ASN A 448 2.05 -20.61 29.37
C ASN A 448 2.74 -21.13 28.12
N LEU A 449 4.02 -20.78 27.93
CA LEU A 449 4.83 -21.30 26.83
C LEU A 449 4.89 -22.82 26.89
N GLU A 450 5.18 -23.43 28.04
CA GLU A 450 5.27 -24.89 28.18
C GLU A 450 3.97 -25.59 27.81
N HIS A 451 2.84 -25.07 28.29
CA HIS A 451 1.52 -25.58 27.93
C HIS A 451 1.27 -25.47 26.41
N TYR A 452 1.57 -24.30 25.83
CA TYR A 452 1.35 -24.05 24.41
C TYR A 452 2.24 -24.94 23.52
N LEU A 453 3.52 -25.11 23.89
CA LEU A 453 4.45 -25.99 23.19
C LEU A 453 3.99 -27.46 23.23
N GLN A 454 3.43 -27.92 24.36
CA GLN A 454 2.87 -29.27 24.45
C GLN A 454 1.73 -29.46 23.44
N GLN A 455 0.79 -28.50 23.37
CA GLN A 455 -0.34 -28.58 22.43
C GLN A 455 0.13 -28.62 20.97
N LEU A 456 1.10 -27.77 20.60
CA LEU A 456 1.64 -27.75 19.24
C LEU A 456 2.41 -29.05 18.92
N SER A 457 3.17 -29.59 19.86
CA SER A 457 3.92 -30.83 19.68
C SER A 457 3.02 -32.06 19.53
N GLU A 458 1.91 -32.12 20.26
CA GLU A 458 0.93 -33.21 20.13
C GLU A 458 0.26 -33.17 18.76
N LEU A 459 -0.11 -31.97 18.28
CA LEU A 459 -0.71 -31.78 16.95
C LEU A 459 0.29 -32.11 15.83
N ASP A 460 1.55 -31.71 15.97
CA ASP A 460 2.63 -31.99 15.01
C ASP A 460 2.87 -33.50 14.85
N GLN A 461 2.94 -34.24 15.96
CA GLN A 461 3.12 -35.68 15.90
C GLN A 461 1.92 -36.38 15.25
N GLN A 462 0.70 -35.96 15.60
CA GLN A 462 -0.52 -36.50 14.99
C GLN A 462 -0.55 -36.22 13.48
N ALA A 463 -0.14 -35.03 13.06
CA ALA A 463 -0.05 -34.67 11.65
C ALA A 463 0.93 -35.55 10.89
N LYS A 464 2.15 -35.72 11.40
CA LYS A 464 3.19 -36.58 10.79
C LYS A 464 2.69 -38.02 10.61
N ASP A 465 2.04 -38.58 11.63
CA ASP A 465 1.48 -39.94 11.58
C ASP A 465 0.35 -40.04 10.53
N ASN A 466 -0.50 -39.02 10.44
CA ASN A 466 -1.58 -38.95 9.44
C ASN A 466 -1.02 -38.88 8.02
N PHE A 467 -0.10 -37.96 7.71
CA PHE A 467 0.44 -37.80 6.36
C PHE A 467 1.30 -38.99 5.93
N ALA A 468 2.01 -39.65 6.86
CA ALA A 468 2.72 -40.90 6.59
C ALA A 468 1.80 -42.05 6.13
N SER A 469 0.49 -41.99 6.46
CA SER A 469 -0.49 -42.99 6.02
C SER A 469 -1.03 -42.79 4.60
N ILE A 470 -0.73 -41.64 3.96
CA ILE A 470 -1.20 -41.32 2.61
C ILE A 470 -0.27 -41.99 1.57
N PRO A 471 -0.82 -42.66 0.54
CA PRO A 471 -0.01 -43.19 -0.56
C PRO A 471 0.81 -42.11 -1.28
N GLU A 472 2.06 -42.40 -1.61
CA GLU A 472 3.01 -41.45 -2.23
C GLU A 472 2.45 -40.78 -3.49
N GLU A 473 1.71 -41.51 -4.32
CA GLU A 473 1.11 -41.00 -5.56
C GLU A 473 0.04 -39.93 -5.33
N LYS A 474 -0.53 -39.85 -4.13
CA LYS A 474 -1.54 -38.85 -3.74
C LYS A 474 -0.94 -37.68 -2.94
N LYS A 475 0.31 -37.77 -2.50
CA LYS A 475 0.97 -36.72 -1.70
C LYS A 475 1.40 -35.57 -2.59
N LEU A 476 0.46 -34.68 -2.90
CA LEU A 476 0.73 -33.41 -3.55
C LEU A 476 -0.28 -32.38 -3.03
N ILE A 477 0.18 -31.39 -2.28
CA ILE A 477 -0.66 -30.25 -1.92
C ILE A 477 -0.64 -29.25 -3.08
N VAL A 478 -1.83 -28.89 -3.57
CA VAL A 478 -1.99 -27.95 -4.68
C VAL A 478 -2.79 -26.74 -4.21
N THR A 479 -2.14 -25.58 -4.19
CA THR A 479 -2.67 -24.31 -3.68
C THR A 479 -2.48 -23.18 -4.70
N SER A 480 -3.01 -21.98 -4.43
CA SER A 480 -2.85 -20.86 -5.37
C SER A 480 -1.45 -20.26 -5.23
N GLU A 481 -1.05 -19.95 -4.01
CA GLU A 481 0.28 -19.49 -3.62
C GLU A 481 1.17 -20.67 -3.21
N GLY A 482 2.48 -20.54 -3.44
CA GLY A 482 3.53 -21.45 -2.98
C GLY A 482 3.84 -21.39 -1.48
N ALA A 483 2.89 -21.01 -0.63
CA ALA A 483 3.11 -20.80 0.80
C ALA A 483 3.48 -22.06 1.60
N PHE A 484 3.19 -23.26 1.07
CA PHE A 484 3.29 -24.51 1.83
C PHE A 484 4.68 -25.17 1.84
N LYS A 485 5.77 -24.50 1.44
CA LYS A 485 7.11 -25.14 1.40
C LYS A 485 7.59 -25.72 2.73
N TYR A 486 7.41 -24.97 3.82
CA TYR A 486 7.79 -25.44 5.16
C TYR A 486 6.89 -26.58 5.64
N PHE A 487 5.59 -26.51 5.33
CA PHE A 487 4.64 -27.60 5.55
C PHE A 487 5.08 -28.86 4.80
N SER A 488 5.42 -28.73 3.52
CA SER A 488 5.85 -29.83 2.66
C SER A 488 7.10 -30.52 3.20
N LYS A 489 8.06 -29.73 3.71
CA LYS A 489 9.27 -30.26 4.35
C LYS A 489 8.97 -31.00 5.66
N ALA A 490 8.07 -30.49 6.50
CA ALA A 490 7.78 -31.05 7.81
C ALA A 490 6.95 -32.33 7.76
N TYR A 491 6.00 -32.41 6.82
CA TYR A 491 5.01 -33.49 6.74
C TYR A 491 5.20 -34.42 5.53
N ASP A 492 6.27 -34.23 4.75
CA ASP A 492 6.61 -35.04 3.58
C ASP A 492 5.47 -35.07 2.54
N VAL A 493 4.91 -33.89 2.24
CA VAL A 493 3.86 -33.70 1.23
C VAL A 493 4.32 -32.64 0.23
N PRO A 494 4.87 -33.03 -0.94
CA PRO A 494 5.28 -32.09 -1.99
C PRO A 494 4.21 -31.04 -2.31
N SER A 495 4.62 -29.80 -2.59
CA SER A 495 3.71 -28.70 -2.97
C SER A 495 3.79 -28.37 -4.46
N ALA A 496 2.66 -28.01 -5.05
CA ALA A 496 2.55 -27.33 -6.35
C ALA A 496 1.61 -26.13 -6.22
N TYR A 497 1.82 -25.11 -7.03
CA TYR A 497 1.14 -23.82 -6.89
C TYR A 497 0.97 -23.10 -8.23
N ILE A 498 0.15 -22.04 -8.25
CA ILE A 498 -0.06 -21.19 -9.42
C ILE A 498 1.03 -20.12 -9.47
N TRP A 499 1.23 -19.37 -8.39
CA TRP A 499 2.31 -18.38 -8.23
C TRP A 499 3.14 -18.70 -6.98
N GLU A 500 4.40 -18.26 -6.93
CA GLU A 500 5.29 -18.68 -5.86
C GLU A 500 5.07 -17.91 -4.55
N ILE A 501 4.82 -16.60 -4.63
CA ILE A 501 4.60 -15.71 -3.48
C ILE A 501 3.65 -14.56 -3.87
N ASN A 502 2.82 -14.06 -2.95
CA ASN A 502 1.80 -13.03 -3.22
C ASN A 502 2.34 -11.67 -3.72
N THR A 503 3.65 -11.44 -3.66
CA THR A 503 4.26 -10.24 -4.25
C THR A 503 4.49 -10.34 -5.78
N GLU A 504 4.10 -11.44 -6.41
CA GLU A 504 4.20 -11.67 -7.86
C GLU A 504 2.88 -11.41 -8.62
N GLU A 505 2.90 -11.50 -9.96
CA GLU A 505 1.66 -11.51 -10.74
C GLU A 505 0.85 -12.80 -10.46
N GLU A 506 -0.41 -12.63 -10.05
CA GLU A 506 -1.31 -13.74 -9.73
C GLU A 506 -2.08 -14.28 -10.96
N GLY A 507 -2.01 -15.59 -11.18
CA GLY A 507 -2.93 -16.30 -12.07
C GLY A 507 -2.74 -16.05 -13.57
N THR A 508 -1.51 -15.83 -14.01
CA THR A 508 -1.19 -15.66 -15.43
C THR A 508 -1.55 -16.92 -16.24
N PRO A 509 -1.85 -16.80 -17.55
CA PRO A 509 -2.13 -17.98 -18.38
C PRO A 509 -0.99 -19.00 -18.42
N ALA A 510 0.27 -18.55 -18.30
CA ALA A 510 1.43 -19.42 -18.28
C ALA A 510 1.51 -20.22 -16.97
N GLN A 511 1.33 -19.56 -15.82
CA GLN A 511 1.28 -20.20 -14.51
C GLN A 511 0.18 -21.27 -14.43
N ILE A 512 -1.06 -20.91 -14.80
CA ILE A 512 -2.19 -21.83 -14.82
C ILE A 512 -1.90 -23.02 -15.75
N LYS A 513 -1.38 -22.77 -16.96
CA LYS A 513 -1.06 -23.83 -17.91
C LYS A 513 0.03 -24.77 -17.36
N ASN A 514 1.10 -24.23 -16.79
CA ASN A 514 2.19 -25.03 -16.23
C ASN A 514 1.68 -25.94 -15.10
N LEU A 515 0.85 -25.41 -14.20
CA LEU A 515 0.26 -26.20 -13.14
C LEU A 515 -0.70 -27.27 -13.71
N VAL A 516 -1.59 -26.92 -14.65
CA VAL A 516 -2.50 -27.89 -15.29
C VAL A 516 -1.72 -29.02 -15.98
N ASP A 517 -0.65 -28.69 -16.72
CA ASP A 517 0.21 -29.69 -17.37
C ASP A 517 0.87 -30.63 -16.33
N GLN A 518 1.31 -30.11 -15.18
CA GLN A 518 1.84 -30.90 -14.07
C GLN A 518 0.76 -31.80 -13.44
N LEU A 519 -0.45 -31.28 -13.24
CA LEU A 519 -1.56 -32.00 -12.63
C LEU A 519 -2.09 -33.14 -13.50
N GLN A 520 -2.10 -32.98 -14.82
CA GLN A 520 -2.50 -34.03 -15.77
C GLN A 520 -1.63 -35.29 -15.67
N ALA A 521 -0.37 -35.16 -15.23
CA ALA A 521 0.55 -36.26 -15.00
C ALA A 521 0.51 -36.82 -13.57
N SER A 522 -0.30 -36.23 -12.68
CA SER A 522 -0.38 -36.58 -11.26
C SER A 522 -1.63 -37.41 -10.94
N ALA A 523 -1.62 -38.13 -9.82
CA ALA A 523 -2.79 -38.83 -9.27
C ALA A 523 -3.43 -38.04 -8.12
N VAL A 524 -3.21 -36.73 -8.04
CA VAL A 524 -3.71 -35.90 -6.94
C VAL A 524 -5.24 -35.83 -7.00
N PRO A 525 -5.94 -36.12 -5.89
CA PRO A 525 -7.40 -36.23 -5.90
C PRO A 525 -8.10 -34.89 -5.67
N SER A 526 -7.40 -33.86 -5.20
CA SER A 526 -8.02 -32.65 -4.66
C SER A 526 -7.10 -31.43 -4.78
N LEU A 527 -7.71 -30.28 -5.04
CA LEU A 527 -7.10 -28.95 -4.98
C LEU A 527 -7.55 -28.22 -3.71
N PHE A 528 -6.77 -27.24 -3.27
CA PHE A 528 -7.09 -26.39 -2.13
C PHE A 528 -7.01 -24.92 -2.53
N VAL A 529 -7.75 -24.06 -1.83
CA VAL A 529 -7.73 -22.61 -2.06
C VAL A 529 -7.64 -21.88 -0.74
N GLU A 530 -6.86 -20.81 -0.70
CA GLU A 530 -6.56 -20.05 0.50
C GLU A 530 -7.69 -19.06 0.82
N SER A 531 -7.88 -18.75 2.09
CA SER A 531 -8.87 -17.77 2.56
C SER A 531 -8.48 -16.31 2.26
N SER A 532 -7.19 -16.03 2.08
CA SER A 532 -6.63 -14.69 1.86
C SER A 532 -6.50 -14.30 0.38
N VAL A 533 -6.73 -15.22 -0.57
CA VAL A 533 -6.44 -14.98 -2.00
C VAL A 533 -7.71 -14.99 -2.88
N ASN A 534 -7.59 -14.50 -4.10
CA ASN A 534 -8.66 -14.58 -5.09
C ASN A 534 -8.85 -16.02 -5.59
N THR A 535 -10.06 -16.57 -5.47
CA THR A 535 -10.31 -17.99 -5.81
C THR A 535 -10.41 -18.27 -7.33
N ARG A 536 -10.49 -17.25 -8.19
CA ARG A 536 -10.75 -17.43 -9.64
C ARG A 536 -9.64 -18.19 -10.39
N PRO A 537 -8.34 -17.99 -10.12
CA PRO A 537 -7.28 -18.76 -10.75
C PRO A 537 -7.40 -20.25 -10.41
N MET A 538 -7.59 -20.61 -9.13
CA MET A 538 -7.77 -22.01 -8.71
C MET A 538 -9.04 -22.64 -9.27
N GLN A 539 -10.13 -21.88 -9.43
CA GLN A 539 -11.32 -22.35 -10.14
C GLN A 539 -11.05 -22.66 -11.62
N SER A 540 -10.15 -21.92 -12.26
CA SER A 540 -9.74 -22.18 -13.64
C SER A 540 -8.89 -23.45 -13.72
N VAL A 541 -7.93 -23.63 -12.80
CA VAL A 541 -7.14 -24.86 -12.67
C VAL A 541 -8.05 -26.07 -12.43
N SER A 542 -9.04 -25.97 -11.54
CA SER A 542 -10.00 -27.04 -11.26
C SER A 542 -10.81 -27.42 -12.51
N ARG A 543 -11.32 -26.43 -13.24
CA ARG A 543 -12.08 -26.65 -14.48
C ARG A 543 -11.22 -27.31 -15.55
N ASP A 544 -9.97 -26.87 -15.72
CA ASP A 544 -9.12 -27.25 -16.84
C ASP A 544 -8.33 -28.56 -16.57
N SER A 545 -8.06 -28.89 -15.30
CA SER A 545 -7.49 -30.18 -14.86
C SER A 545 -8.54 -31.26 -14.60
N GLY A 546 -9.78 -30.88 -14.28
CA GLY A 546 -10.85 -31.79 -13.87
C GLY A 546 -10.79 -32.22 -12.40
N ILE A 547 -9.85 -31.69 -11.62
CA ILE A 547 -9.68 -32.03 -10.20
C ILE A 547 -10.52 -31.06 -9.34
N PRO A 548 -11.38 -31.54 -8.42
CA PRO A 548 -12.23 -30.68 -7.61
C PRO A 548 -11.43 -29.92 -6.54
N ILE A 549 -11.89 -28.72 -6.21
CA ILE A 549 -11.43 -28.00 -5.02
C ILE A 549 -12.11 -28.62 -3.80
N TYR A 550 -11.34 -29.21 -2.90
CA TYR A 550 -11.86 -29.92 -1.73
C TYR A 550 -12.31 -28.98 -0.62
N GLY A 551 -11.51 -27.96 -0.32
CA GLY A 551 -11.81 -27.04 0.77
C GLY A 551 -10.91 -25.82 0.79
N THR A 552 -11.26 -24.90 1.69
CA THR A 552 -10.49 -23.69 1.96
C THR A 552 -9.47 -23.96 3.06
N VAL A 553 -8.24 -23.48 2.86
CA VAL A 553 -7.14 -23.54 3.84
C VAL A 553 -6.72 -22.12 4.25
N PHE A 554 -6.01 -22.00 5.35
CA PHE A 554 -5.46 -20.75 5.85
C PHE A 554 -3.95 -20.66 5.58
N THR A 555 -3.46 -19.50 5.21
CA THR A 555 -2.01 -19.23 5.06
C THR A 555 -1.60 -18.07 5.94
N ASP A 556 -1.97 -16.85 5.56
CA ASP A 556 -1.38 -15.62 6.11
C ASP A 556 -2.22 -14.95 7.20
N SER A 557 -3.37 -15.52 7.52
CA SER A 557 -4.22 -15.07 8.61
C SER A 557 -5.00 -16.22 9.23
N ILE A 558 -5.22 -16.12 10.54
CA ILE A 558 -6.26 -16.90 11.26
C ILE A 558 -7.66 -16.47 10.80
N ALA A 559 -8.69 -17.20 11.22
CA ALA A 559 -10.09 -16.85 10.96
C ALA A 559 -10.60 -15.73 11.90
N GLU A 560 -11.77 -15.17 11.58
CA GLU A 560 -12.44 -14.20 12.45
C GLU A 560 -12.83 -14.83 13.80
N PRO A 561 -12.81 -14.08 14.92
CA PRO A 561 -13.14 -14.61 16.24
C PRO A 561 -14.47 -15.37 16.28
N GLY A 562 -14.45 -16.60 16.78
CA GLY A 562 -15.61 -17.49 16.85
C GLY A 562 -15.88 -18.32 15.60
N GLN A 563 -15.04 -18.24 14.57
CA GLN A 563 -15.04 -19.15 13.42
C GLN A 563 -14.02 -20.28 13.59
N ASP A 564 -14.18 -21.37 12.84
CA ASP A 564 -13.17 -22.43 12.80
C ASP A 564 -11.86 -21.88 12.23
N GLY A 565 -10.77 -22.01 12.99
CA GLY A 565 -9.46 -21.47 12.62
C GLY A 565 -9.10 -20.11 13.25
N ASP A 566 -9.85 -19.64 14.25
CA ASP A 566 -9.67 -18.33 14.91
C ASP A 566 -8.47 -18.20 15.88
N SER A 567 -7.57 -19.18 15.87
CA SER A 567 -6.28 -19.18 16.57
C SER A 567 -5.25 -19.91 15.72
N TYR A 568 -3.95 -19.69 15.94
CA TYR A 568 -2.90 -20.40 15.21
C TYR A 568 -3.03 -21.93 15.36
N TYR A 569 -3.33 -22.41 16.57
CA TYR A 569 -3.58 -23.83 16.80
C TYR A 569 -4.78 -24.34 15.99
N ALA A 570 -5.92 -23.64 16.05
CA ALA A 570 -7.12 -24.04 15.32
C ALA A 570 -6.93 -23.96 13.81
N MET A 571 -6.23 -22.93 13.33
CA MET A 571 -5.88 -22.70 11.92
C MET A 571 -5.01 -23.86 11.39
N MET A 572 -3.93 -24.20 12.11
CA MET A 572 -3.07 -25.32 11.75
C MET A 572 -3.83 -26.64 11.80
N LYS A 573 -4.62 -26.89 12.85
CA LYS A 573 -5.45 -28.09 12.95
C LYS A 573 -6.42 -28.21 11.77
N TRP A 574 -7.11 -27.12 11.42
CA TRP A 574 -8.01 -27.07 10.26
C TRP A 574 -7.30 -27.41 8.97
N ASN A 575 -6.15 -26.79 8.71
CA ASN A 575 -5.33 -27.06 7.54
C ASN A 575 -4.92 -28.53 7.46
N LEU A 576 -4.35 -29.06 8.55
CA LEU A 576 -3.88 -30.44 8.65
C LEU A 576 -5.00 -31.43 8.37
N GLU A 577 -6.17 -31.24 8.99
CA GLU A 577 -7.35 -32.10 8.80
C GLU A 577 -7.93 -31.97 7.40
N THR A 578 -8.05 -30.75 6.87
CA THR A 578 -8.62 -30.49 5.53
C THR A 578 -7.73 -31.08 4.44
N ILE A 579 -6.41 -30.86 4.52
CA ILE A 579 -5.44 -31.39 3.56
C ILE A 579 -5.39 -32.92 3.66
N TYR A 580 -5.31 -33.48 4.87
CA TYR A 580 -5.34 -34.93 5.07
C TYR A 580 -6.59 -35.58 4.46
N ASN A 581 -7.78 -35.03 4.72
CA ASN A 581 -9.03 -35.57 4.22
C ASN A 581 -9.19 -35.40 2.70
N GLY A 582 -8.68 -34.32 2.12
CA GLY A 582 -8.68 -34.10 0.67
C GLY A 582 -7.73 -35.04 -0.06
N LEU A 583 -6.51 -35.24 0.46
CA LEU A 583 -5.51 -36.12 -0.17
C LEU A 583 -5.84 -37.62 -0.03
N ARG A 584 -6.73 -38.01 0.89
CA ARG A 584 -7.16 -39.40 1.07
C ARG A 584 -8.35 -39.82 0.18
N GLN A 585 -9.00 -38.88 -0.51
CA GLN A 585 -10.18 -39.15 -1.36
C GLN A 585 -9.93 -40.27 -2.39
#